data_AF-A0A2M9QB81-F1
#
_entry.id   AF-A0A2M9QB81-F1
#
_cell.length_a   1.000
_cell.length_b   1.000
_cell.length_c   1.000
_cell.angle_alpha   90.00
_cell.angle_beta   90.00
_cell.angle_gamma   90.00
#
_symmetry.space_group_name_H-M   'P 1'
#
loop_
_entity.id
_entity.type
_entity.pdbx_description
1 polymer ?
#
loop_
_entity_poly.entity_id
_entity_poly.type
_entity_poly.pdbx_seq_one_letter_code
_entity_poly.pdbx_strand_id
1 'polypeptide(L)'
;RLFNQTIAETLVDPETGEILVEKGTVLDRRTLDKILPYLEDSSKGIGYRTLSQVGGVLEDDVTIQSIKIYAPKDEAQKEINIIGNAYIDEEVKNITPADVLSSVGYFFNLLYQVGATDDIDHLGNRRLRSVGELLQNQFRIGLSRMERVVRERMSINDTAAIVPQQLINIRPVIASIKEFFGSSQLSQFMDQTNPLAELTHKRRLSALGPGGLTRERAGFEVRDVHYSHYGRMCPIETPEGPNIGLINSLSSFAKVN
;
A
#
# COMPACT_ATOMS: atom_id res chain seq x y z
N ARG A 1 -1.53 -15.04 -9.40
CA ARG A 1 -0.40 -15.12 -10.36
C ARG A 1 -0.30 -16.50 -11.00
N LEU A 2 -0.48 -17.57 -10.22
CA LEU A 2 -0.37 -18.94 -10.69
C LEU A 2 -1.66 -19.51 -11.34
N PHE A 3 -2.79 -18.82 -11.20
CA PHE A 3 -4.07 -19.25 -11.78
C PHE A 3 -4.03 -19.30 -13.31
N ASN A 4 -4.51 -20.40 -13.89
CA ASN A 4 -4.48 -20.73 -15.31
C ASN A 4 -3.07 -20.76 -15.94
N GLN A 5 -2.03 -20.98 -15.14
CA GLN A 5 -0.66 -21.14 -15.63
C GLN A 5 -0.24 -22.61 -15.60
N THR A 6 0.65 -23.00 -16.51
CA THR A 6 1.22 -24.36 -16.56
C THR A 6 2.54 -24.39 -15.81
N ILE A 7 2.66 -25.29 -14.82
CA ILE A 7 3.88 -25.36 -14.00
C ILE A 7 5.01 -26.07 -14.76
N ALA A 8 6.24 -25.54 -14.65
CA ALA A 8 7.44 -26.07 -15.28
C ALA A 8 8.31 -26.94 -14.36
N GLU A 9 8.00 -27.02 -13.08
CA GLU A 9 8.64 -27.89 -12.08
C GLU A 9 7.61 -28.71 -11.29
N THR A 10 8.00 -29.87 -10.77
CA THR A 10 7.12 -30.65 -9.89
C THR A 10 7.13 -29.98 -8.51
N LEU A 11 5.97 -29.61 -8.00
CA LEU A 11 5.83 -29.06 -6.65
C LEU A 11 5.70 -30.22 -5.66
N VAL A 12 6.65 -30.30 -4.74
CA VAL A 12 6.76 -31.37 -3.75
C VAL A 12 6.67 -30.75 -2.36
N ASP A 13 5.96 -31.40 -1.46
CA ASP A 13 5.97 -31.05 -0.04
C ASP A 13 7.37 -31.30 0.57
N PRO A 14 8.04 -30.28 1.13
CA PRO A 14 9.37 -30.43 1.71
C PRO A 14 9.42 -31.37 2.92
N GLU A 15 8.32 -31.62 3.64
CA GLU A 15 8.30 -32.51 4.81
C GLU A 15 7.95 -33.95 4.45
N THR A 16 6.88 -34.15 3.66
CA THR A 16 6.36 -35.49 3.34
C THR A 16 6.98 -36.08 2.08
N GLY A 17 7.54 -35.26 1.19
CA GLY A 17 8.02 -35.67 -0.12
C GLY A 17 6.88 -36.03 -1.09
N GLU A 18 5.62 -35.79 -0.73
CA GLU A 18 4.48 -36.04 -1.60
C GLU A 18 4.44 -35.04 -2.76
N ILE A 19 4.12 -35.54 -3.95
CA ILE A 19 3.94 -34.71 -5.14
C ILE A 19 2.58 -34.03 -5.04
N LEU A 20 2.60 -32.72 -4.81
CA LEU A 20 1.39 -31.91 -4.75
C LEU A 20 0.89 -31.58 -6.16
N VAL A 21 1.82 -31.25 -7.07
CA VAL A 21 1.52 -31.02 -8.49
C VAL A 21 2.64 -31.51 -9.39
N GLU A 22 2.27 -32.26 -10.43
CA GLU A 22 3.19 -32.71 -11.47
C GLU A 22 3.53 -31.59 -12.46
N LYS A 23 4.77 -31.60 -12.94
CA LYS A 23 5.23 -30.75 -14.04
C LYS A 23 4.30 -30.88 -15.25
N GLY A 24 3.94 -29.76 -15.86
CA GLY A 24 3.05 -29.70 -17.02
C GLY A 24 1.56 -29.63 -16.68
N THR A 25 1.19 -29.67 -15.40
CA THR A 25 -0.21 -29.50 -14.97
C THR A 25 -0.62 -28.03 -15.05
N VAL A 26 -1.84 -27.78 -15.53
CA VAL A 26 -2.46 -26.45 -15.51
C VAL A 26 -3.09 -26.20 -14.13
N LEU A 27 -2.81 -25.04 -13.56
CA LEU A 27 -3.31 -24.65 -12.25
C LEU A 27 -4.73 -24.09 -12.30
N ASP A 28 -5.70 -24.99 -12.17
CA ASP A 28 -7.10 -24.67 -11.93
C ASP A 28 -7.36 -24.27 -10.47
N ARG A 29 -8.55 -23.72 -10.21
CA ARG A 29 -8.96 -23.31 -8.85
C ARG A 29 -8.85 -24.44 -7.82
N ARG A 30 -9.22 -25.67 -8.20
CA ARG A 30 -9.18 -26.84 -7.31
C ARG A 30 -7.77 -27.27 -6.94
N THR A 31 -6.81 -27.17 -7.87
CA THR A 31 -5.41 -27.50 -7.59
C THR A 31 -4.78 -26.39 -6.78
N LEU A 32 -5.08 -25.12 -7.07
CA LEU A 32 -4.64 -23.99 -6.26
C LEU A 32 -5.14 -24.03 -4.82
N ASP A 33 -6.42 -24.35 -4.59
CA ASP A 33 -6.96 -24.45 -3.22
C ASP A 33 -6.24 -25.53 -2.39
N LYS A 34 -5.68 -26.57 -3.05
CA LYS A 34 -4.86 -27.58 -2.37
C LYS A 34 -3.44 -27.08 -2.04
N ILE A 35 -2.87 -26.23 -2.88
CA ILE A 35 -1.47 -25.79 -2.77
C ILE A 35 -1.36 -24.52 -1.92
N LEU A 36 -2.40 -23.68 -1.87
CA LEU A 36 -2.44 -22.41 -1.12
C LEU A 36 -1.92 -22.53 0.32
N PRO A 37 -2.35 -23.51 1.13
CA PRO A 37 -1.82 -23.67 2.50
C PRO A 37 -0.30 -23.87 2.53
N TYR A 38 0.26 -24.58 1.55
CA TYR A 38 1.69 -24.84 1.43
C TYR A 38 2.46 -23.69 0.76
N LEU A 39 1.78 -22.68 0.20
CA LEU A 39 2.43 -21.48 -0.31
C LEU A 39 2.51 -20.39 0.76
N GLU A 40 1.50 -20.32 1.62
CA GLU A 40 1.33 -19.29 2.65
C GLU A 40 2.10 -19.59 3.95
N ASP A 41 2.38 -20.86 4.25
CA ASP A 41 3.12 -21.23 5.44
C ASP A 41 4.63 -20.93 5.25
N SER A 42 5.11 -19.86 5.88
CA SER A 42 6.51 -19.44 5.81
C SER A 42 7.49 -20.43 6.42
N SER A 43 7.02 -21.38 7.24
CA SER A 43 7.85 -22.41 7.87
C SER A 43 7.96 -23.70 7.05
N LYS A 44 6.97 -24.00 6.21
CA LYS A 44 6.84 -25.24 5.42
C LYS A 44 6.65 -25.00 3.93
N GLY A 45 6.92 -23.77 3.51
CA GLY A 45 6.44 -23.29 2.24
C GLY A 45 7.19 -23.88 1.04
N ILE A 46 6.46 -24.12 -0.04
CA ILE A 46 7.02 -24.59 -1.30
C ILE A 46 7.78 -23.44 -1.98
N GLY A 47 8.96 -23.75 -2.51
CA GLY A 47 9.71 -22.84 -3.38
C GLY A 47 10.51 -21.76 -2.65
N TYR A 48 10.67 -21.84 -1.34
CA TYR A 48 11.53 -20.94 -0.58
C TYR A 48 13.00 -21.21 -0.90
N ARG A 49 13.73 -20.14 -1.23
CA ARG A 49 15.16 -20.19 -1.52
C ARG A 49 15.85 -19.04 -0.81
N THR A 50 16.93 -19.37 -0.12
CA THR A 50 17.81 -18.40 0.52
C THR A 50 18.90 -18.04 -0.46
N LEU A 51 18.98 -16.76 -0.82
CA LEU A 51 20.01 -16.22 -1.69
C LEU A 51 21.11 -15.57 -0.86
N SER A 52 22.24 -16.25 -0.77
CA SER A 52 23.48 -15.69 -0.23
C SER A 52 24.17 -14.85 -1.30
N GLN A 53 24.37 -13.56 -1.02
CA GLN A 53 24.99 -12.64 -1.97
C GLN A 53 26.53 -12.77 -1.92
N VAL A 54 27.17 -12.90 -3.08
CA VAL A 54 28.64 -12.85 -3.19
C VAL A 54 29.02 -11.51 -3.82
N GLY A 55 29.66 -10.64 -3.03
CA GLY A 55 30.07 -9.29 -3.49
C GLY A 55 28.93 -8.25 -3.52
N GLY A 56 27.84 -8.50 -2.80
CA GLY A 56 26.74 -7.55 -2.61
C GLY A 56 27.03 -6.49 -1.54
N VAL A 57 26.21 -5.44 -1.52
CA VAL A 57 26.24 -4.39 -0.47
C VAL A 57 25.53 -4.86 0.81
N LEU A 58 24.62 -5.82 0.68
CA LEU A 58 23.89 -6.40 1.80
C LEU A 58 24.70 -7.54 2.40
N GLU A 59 24.81 -7.53 3.72
CA GLU A 59 25.52 -8.56 4.49
C GLU A 59 24.59 -9.73 4.85
N ASP A 60 23.28 -9.50 4.88
CA ASP A 60 22.28 -10.49 5.25
C ASP A 60 21.76 -11.30 4.05
N ASP A 61 21.47 -12.57 4.31
CA ASP A 61 20.84 -13.47 3.34
C ASP A 61 19.40 -13.04 3.04
N VAL A 62 18.98 -13.17 1.77
CA VAL A 62 17.64 -12.80 1.33
C VAL A 62 16.83 -14.05 1.03
N THR A 63 15.72 -14.24 1.74
CA THR A 63 14.76 -15.30 1.46
C THR A 63 13.75 -14.85 0.40
N ILE A 64 13.61 -15.61 -0.67
CA ILE A 64 12.59 -15.41 -1.69
C ILE A 64 11.79 -16.69 -1.93
N GLN A 65 10.56 -16.56 -2.38
CA GLN A 65 9.79 -17.69 -2.89
C GLN A 65 9.86 -17.67 -4.42
N SER A 66 10.24 -18.77 -5.06
CA SER A 66 10.37 -18.83 -6.52
C SER A 66 9.74 -20.09 -7.07
N ILE A 67 8.82 -19.93 -8.03
CA ILE A 67 8.12 -21.03 -8.70
C ILE A 67 8.29 -20.89 -10.21
N LYS A 68 8.64 -21.99 -10.88
CA LYS A 68 8.80 -22.03 -12.33
C LYS A 68 7.51 -22.35 -13.06
N ILE A 69 7.18 -21.55 -14.08
CA ILE A 69 6.06 -21.82 -14.99
C ILE A 69 6.52 -21.74 -16.44
N TYR A 70 5.71 -22.27 -17.35
CA TYR A 70 5.87 -22.06 -18.78
C TYR A 70 5.24 -20.74 -19.20
N ALA A 71 5.96 -19.94 -20.00
CA ALA A 71 5.43 -18.71 -20.56
C ALA A 71 4.26 -19.01 -21.52
N PRO A 72 3.06 -18.42 -21.33
CA PRO A 72 1.88 -18.74 -22.14
C PRO A 72 2.01 -18.44 -23.64
N LYS A 73 2.88 -17.49 -23.99
CA LYS A 73 2.99 -16.91 -25.34
C LYS A 73 4.18 -17.45 -26.15
N ASP A 74 5.01 -18.32 -25.57
CA ASP A 74 6.24 -18.78 -26.21
C ASP A 74 6.07 -20.20 -26.77
N GLU A 75 6.14 -20.35 -28.09
CA GLU A 75 6.08 -21.66 -28.77
C GLU A 75 7.25 -22.56 -28.35
N ALA A 76 8.34 -21.97 -27.84
CA ALA A 76 9.53 -22.69 -27.37
C ALA A 76 9.42 -23.22 -25.92
N GLN A 77 8.24 -23.16 -25.27
CA GLN A 77 8.05 -23.58 -23.87
C GLN A 77 9.09 -22.96 -22.92
N LYS A 78 9.33 -21.66 -23.05
CA LYS A 78 10.31 -20.97 -22.21
C LYS A 78 9.88 -21.02 -20.74
N GLU A 79 10.78 -21.52 -19.89
CA GLU A 79 10.61 -21.49 -18.43
C GLU A 79 10.85 -20.07 -17.90
N ILE A 80 9.91 -19.56 -17.11
CA ILE A 80 10.02 -18.27 -16.40
C ILE A 80 9.85 -18.48 -14.90
N ASN A 81 10.53 -17.64 -14.12
CA ASN A 81 10.49 -17.67 -12.66
C ASN A 81 9.48 -16.65 -12.14
N ILE A 82 8.49 -17.11 -11.39
CA ILE A 82 7.62 -16.24 -10.58
C ILE A 82 8.24 -16.12 -9.20
N ILE A 83 8.73 -14.91 -8.90
CA ILE A 83 9.29 -14.58 -7.60
C ILE A 83 8.22 -13.92 -6.73
N GLY A 84 8.10 -14.43 -5.51
CA GLY A 84 7.25 -13.95 -4.43
C GLY A 84 8.08 -13.49 -3.24
N ASN A 85 7.47 -12.63 -2.43
CA ASN A 85 8.12 -11.90 -1.34
C ASN A 85 8.20 -12.68 -0.02
N ALA A 86 8.13 -14.01 -0.06
CA ALA A 86 8.35 -14.91 1.08
C ALA A 86 7.52 -14.63 2.38
N TYR A 87 6.39 -13.92 2.28
CA TYR A 87 5.48 -13.63 3.41
C TYR A 87 6.17 -12.97 4.62
N ILE A 88 6.49 -11.69 4.47
CA ILE A 88 7.08 -10.84 5.51
C ILE A 88 6.08 -10.54 6.63
N ASP A 89 6.57 -10.43 7.87
CA ASP A 89 5.81 -10.04 9.05
C ASP A 89 5.26 -8.59 8.93
N GLU A 90 4.03 -8.37 9.42
CA GLU A 90 3.35 -7.08 9.45
C GLU A 90 4.05 -6.03 10.33
N GLU A 91 4.93 -6.46 11.24
CA GLU A 91 5.74 -5.55 12.05
C GLU A 91 6.75 -4.73 11.21
N VAL A 92 7.19 -5.28 10.08
CA VAL A 92 8.14 -4.63 9.16
C VAL A 92 7.43 -3.55 8.35
N LYS A 93 7.76 -2.28 8.62
CA LYS A 93 7.10 -1.09 8.02
C LYS A 93 7.96 -0.37 6.98
N ASN A 94 9.01 -1.01 6.50
CA ASN A 94 9.91 -0.50 5.48
C ASN A 94 10.05 -1.50 4.32
N ILE A 95 10.57 -1.03 3.20
CA ILE A 95 10.82 -1.87 2.03
C ILE A 95 11.99 -2.82 2.32
N THR A 96 11.84 -4.07 1.89
CA THR A 96 12.88 -5.10 2.01
C THR A 96 13.53 -5.40 0.66
N PRO A 97 14.74 -5.98 0.63
CA PRO A 97 15.38 -6.39 -0.62
C PRO A 97 14.55 -7.42 -1.42
N ALA A 98 13.82 -8.31 -0.72
CA ALA A 98 12.96 -9.32 -1.33
C ALA A 98 11.80 -8.70 -2.12
N ASP A 99 11.25 -7.56 -1.66
CA ASP A 99 10.20 -6.81 -2.37
C ASP A 99 10.68 -6.35 -3.74
N VAL A 100 11.91 -5.82 -3.81
CA VAL A 100 12.49 -5.25 -5.03
C VAL A 100 12.71 -6.35 -6.07
N LEU A 101 13.30 -7.48 -5.67
CA LEU A 101 13.49 -8.63 -6.55
C LEU A 101 12.15 -9.17 -7.08
N SER A 102 11.16 -9.28 -6.20
CA SER A 102 9.81 -9.72 -6.56
C SER A 102 9.12 -8.74 -7.52
N SER A 103 9.30 -7.43 -7.32
CA SER A 103 8.73 -6.38 -8.18
C SER A 103 9.33 -6.40 -9.58
N VAL A 104 10.65 -6.49 -9.71
CA VAL A 104 11.35 -6.60 -11.00
C VAL A 104 10.97 -7.90 -11.71
N GLY A 105 10.92 -9.01 -10.96
CA GLY A 105 10.44 -10.29 -11.50
C GLY A 105 9.00 -10.21 -12.02
N TYR A 106 8.11 -9.54 -11.28
CA TYR A 106 6.73 -9.30 -11.72
C TYR A 106 6.66 -8.46 -13.00
N PHE A 107 7.49 -7.42 -13.11
CA PHE A 107 7.56 -6.59 -14.31
C PHE A 107 7.96 -7.40 -15.56
N PHE A 108 8.96 -8.28 -15.46
CA PHE A 108 9.31 -9.16 -16.57
C PHE A 108 8.21 -10.18 -16.88
N ASN A 109 7.52 -10.71 -15.86
CA ASN A 109 6.41 -11.64 -16.07
C ASN A 109 5.22 -10.98 -16.79
N LEU A 110 4.97 -9.68 -16.58
CA LEU A 110 3.95 -8.94 -17.33
C LEU A 110 4.25 -8.88 -18.83
N LEU A 111 5.52 -8.83 -19.26
CA LEU A 111 5.89 -8.90 -20.68
C LEU A 111 5.46 -10.24 -21.32
N TYR A 112 5.43 -11.30 -20.51
CA TYR A 112 4.95 -12.63 -20.88
C TYR A 112 3.43 -12.82 -20.65
N GLN A 113 2.69 -11.74 -20.36
CA GLN A 113 1.25 -11.76 -20.04
C GLN A 113 0.90 -12.58 -18.79
N VAL A 114 1.84 -12.72 -17.86
CA VAL A 114 1.63 -13.38 -16.58
C VAL A 114 1.52 -12.31 -15.49
N GLY A 115 0.29 -11.96 -15.15
CA GLY A 115 -0.03 -10.94 -14.16
C GLY A 115 -1.29 -10.16 -14.56
N ALA A 116 -1.69 -9.24 -13.70
CA ALA A 116 -2.76 -8.29 -13.98
C ALA A 116 -2.21 -6.86 -13.90
N THR A 117 -2.79 -5.97 -14.72
CA THR A 117 -2.59 -4.52 -14.62
C THR A 117 -3.54 -3.95 -13.59
N ASP A 118 -3.05 -3.01 -12.78
CA ASP A 118 -3.88 -2.38 -11.75
C ASP A 118 -4.73 -1.25 -12.34
N ASP A 119 -5.98 -1.20 -11.88
CA ASP A 119 -6.92 -0.12 -12.17
C ASP A 119 -6.78 0.97 -11.10
N ILE A 120 -6.32 2.15 -11.51
CA ILE A 120 -6.02 3.28 -10.61
C ILE A 120 -7.30 3.86 -9.97
N ASP A 121 -8.46 3.69 -10.62
CA ASP A 121 -9.73 4.25 -10.19
C ASP A 121 -10.54 3.30 -9.31
N HIS A 122 -10.14 2.03 -9.26
CA HIS A 122 -10.75 1.07 -8.36
C HIS A 122 -10.62 1.50 -6.89
N LEU A 123 -11.73 1.53 -6.13
CA LEU A 123 -11.72 1.94 -4.72
C LEU A 123 -10.90 1.02 -3.81
N GLY A 124 -10.52 -0.17 -4.26
CA GLY A 124 -9.52 -1.00 -3.57
C GLY A 124 -8.12 -0.36 -3.54
N ASN A 125 -7.80 0.49 -4.52
CA ASN A 125 -6.52 1.19 -4.66
C ASN A 125 -6.59 2.63 -4.13
N ARG A 126 -7.76 3.08 -3.68
CA ARG A 126 -7.98 4.42 -3.12
C ARG A 126 -8.39 4.31 -1.66
N ARG A 127 -7.65 4.98 -0.77
CA ARG A 127 -7.88 4.95 0.68
C ARG A 127 -8.28 6.32 1.22
N LEU A 128 -9.21 6.32 2.17
CA LEU A 128 -9.59 7.53 2.90
C LEU A 128 -8.60 7.82 4.03
N ARG A 129 -8.22 9.09 4.14
CA ARG A 129 -7.47 9.60 5.29
C ARG A 129 -8.38 10.48 6.13
N SER A 130 -8.77 9.97 7.29
CA SER A 130 -9.59 10.73 8.25
C SER A 130 -8.74 11.77 9.00
N VAL A 131 -9.43 12.66 9.73
CA VAL A 131 -8.79 13.71 10.55
C VAL A 131 -7.72 13.16 11.49
N GLY A 132 -7.92 11.97 12.06
CA GLY A 132 -6.96 11.34 12.97
C GLY A 132 -5.61 11.05 12.31
N GLU A 133 -5.60 10.44 11.12
CA GLU A 133 -4.36 10.15 10.38
C GLU A 133 -3.68 11.43 9.89
N LEU A 134 -4.47 12.39 9.37
CA LEU A 134 -3.93 13.67 8.93
C LEU A 134 -3.27 14.44 10.07
N LEU A 135 -3.93 14.49 11.23
CA LEU A 135 -3.41 15.15 12.42
C LEU A 135 -2.17 14.42 12.97
N GLN A 136 -2.18 13.08 12.99
CA GLN A 136 -1.03 12.29 13.42
C GLN A 136 0.21 12.57 12.54
N ASN A 137 0.03 12.70 11.23
CA ASN A 137 1.11 13.04 10.31
C ASN A 137 1.69 14.43 10.60
N GLN A 138 0.85 15.44 10.84
CA GLN A 138 1.30 16.78 11.20
C GLN A 138 1.97 16.82 12.58
N PHE A 139 1.44 16.03 13.53
CA PHE A 139 2.03 15.86 14.85
C PHE A 139 3.42 15.21 14.76
N ARG A 140 3.59 14.18 13.93
CA ARG A 140 4.89 13.54 13.67
C ARG A 140 5.91 14.52 13.11
N ILE A 141 5.52 15.39 12.18
CA ILE A 141 6.40 16.44 11.64
C ILE A 141 6.81 17.40 12.76
N GLY A 142 5.87 17.82 13.61
CA GLY A 142 6.15 18.68 14.76
C GLY A 142 7.12 18.05 15.76
N LEU A 143 6.94 16.75 16.06
CA LEU A 143 7.84 15.99 16.93
C LEU A 143 9.23 15.81 16.32
N SER A 144 9.35 15.52 15.03
CA SER A 144 10.65 15.40 14.36
C SER A 144 11.43 16.71 14.40
N ARG A 145 10.76 17.87 14.27
CA ARG A 145 11.39 19.19 14.47
C ARG A 145 11.85 19.38 15.93
N MET A 146 11.03 18.95 16.90
CA MET A 146 11.41 19.01 18.31
C MET A 146 12.61 18.11 18.61
N GLU A 147 12.67 16.89 18.04
CA GLU A 147 13.77 15.95 18.21
C GLU A 147 15.10 16.57 17.80
N ARG A 148 15.14 17.30 16.67
CA ARG A 148 16.34 18.03 16.21
C ARG A 148 16.80 19.06 17.25
N VAL A 149 15.88 19.87 17.76
CA VAL A 149 16.19 20.89 18.79
C VAL A 149 16.68 20.24 20.08
N VAL A 150 16.08 19.12 20.48
CA VAL A 150 16.51 18.35 21.67
C VAL A 150 17.93 17.82 21.46
N ARG A 151 18.23 17.24 20.29
CA ARG A 151 19.57 16.72 19.93
C ARG A 151 20.63 17.83 19.94
N GLU A 152 20.32 19.00 19.38
CA GLU A 152 21.18 20.17 19.41
C GLU A 152 21.46 20.63 20.86
N ARG A 153 20.42 20.77 21.69
CA ARG A 153 20.58 21.19 23.10
C ARG A 153 21.36 20.19 23.94
N MET A 154 21.18 18.89 23.70
CA MET A 154 21.95 17.84 24.37
C MET A 154 23.45 17.90 24.03
N SER A 155 23.81 18.38 22.82
CA SER A 155 25.21 18.50 22.41
C SER A 155 25.95 19.68 23.05
N ILE A 156 25.21 20.73 23.45
CA ILE A 156 25.77 21.98 24.00
C ILE A 156 25.84 21.95 25.54
N ASN A 157 24.86 21.30 26.18
CA ASN A 157 24.72 21.33 27.64
C ASN A 157 25.54 20.24 28.33
N ASP A 158 26.03 20.54 29.53
CA ASP A 158 26.80 19.60 30.35
C ASP A 158 25.90 18.55 31.01
N THR A 159 26.24 17.26 30.79
CA THR A 159 25.48 16.08 31.21
C THR A 159 25.12 16.02 32.70
N ALA A 160 25.93 16.62 33.58
CA ALA A 160 25.73 16.55 35.03
C ALA A 160 24.53 17.36 35.56
N ALA A 161 24.04 18.35 34.80
CA ALA A 161 23.00 19.29 35.26
C ALA A 161 21.73 19.30 34.39
N ILE A 162 21.61 18.40 33.42
CA ILE A 162 20.50 18.41 32.46
C ILE A 162 19.21 17.92 33.09
N VAL A 163 18.17 18.77 33.06
CA VAL A 163 16.79 18.38 33.37
C VAL A 163 16.00 18.24 32.07
N PRO A 164 15.20 17.16 31.86
CA PRO A 164 14.46 16.95 30.61
C PRO A 164 13.58 18.13 30.18
N GLN A 165 12.99 18.85 31.14
CA GLN A 165 12.16 20.03 30.88
C GLN A 165 12.93 21.16 30.16
N GLN A 166 14.24 21.28 30.36
CA GLN A 166 15.06 22.30 29.70
C GLN A 166 15.36 21.95 28.23
N LEU A 167 15.34 20.68 27.89
CA LEU A 167 15.57 20.20 26.52
C LEU A 167 14.32 20.34 25.65
N ILE A 168 13.14 20.15 26.23
CA ILE A 168 11.87 20.10 25.50
C ILE A 168 11.42 21.52 25.09
N ASN A 169 11.24 21.73 23.79
CA ASN A 169 10.59 22.92 23.24
C ASN A 169 9.32 22.54 22.48
N ILE A 170 8.15 22.90 23.03
CA ILE A 170 6.84 22.54 22.46
C ILE A 170 6.39 23.44 21.31
N ARG A 171 7.05 24.59 21.07
CA ARG A 171 6.62 25.56 20.04
C ARG A 171 6.48 24.95 18.63
N PRO A 172 7.41 24.10 18.15
CA PRO A 172 7.28 23.49 16.81
C PRO A 172 6.03 22.60 16.67
N VAL A 173 5.67 21.88 17.72
CA VAL A 173 4.47 21.02 17.72
C VAL A 173 3.20 21.85 17.68
N ILE A 174 3.10 22.88 18.52
CA ILE A 174 1.94 23.78 18.53
C ILE A 174 1.79 24.48 17.17
N ALA A 175 2.90 24.92 16.57
CA ALA A 175 2.89 25.57 15.26
C ALA A 175 2.34 24.64 14.17
N SER A 176 2.82 23.40 14.09
CA SER A 176 2.32 22.41 13.11
C SER A 176 0.83 22.12 13.25
N ILE A 177 0.32 22.02 14.48
CA ILE A 177 -1.12 21.79 14.72
C ILE A 177 -1.94 23.03 14.32
N LYS A 178 -1.48 24.23 14.69
CA LYS A 178 -2.16 25.49 14.33
C LYS A 178 -2.19 25.72 12.82
N GLU A 179 -1.09 25.42 12.14
CA GLU A 179 -1.01 25.49 10.68
C GLU A 179 -2.01 24.53 10.04
N PHE A 180 -2.08 23.28 10.52
CA PHE A 180 -3.04 22.31 10.02
C PHE A 180 -4.50 22.79 10.11
N PHE A 181 -4.95 23.28 11.27
CA PHE A 181 -6.34 23.74 11.41
C PHE A 181 -6.59 25.11 10.77
N GLY A 182 -5.57 25.97 10.69
CA GLY A 182 -5.70 27.35 10.23
C GLY A 182 -5.59 27.53 8.72
N SER A 183 -4.76 26.74 8.02
CA SER A 183 -4.46 26.94 6.60
C SER A 183 -4.64 25.70 5.71
N SER A 184 -4.96 24.53 6.28
CA SER A 184 -5.19 23.34 5.46
C SER A 184 -6.43 23.48 4.59
N GLN A 185 -6.31 23.12 3.32
CA GLN A 185 -7.44 23.08 2.36
C GLN A 185 -8.57 22.12 2.79
N LEU A 186 -8.24 21.14 3.63
CA LEU A 186 -9.21 20.16 4.17
C LEU A 186 -9.85 20.65 5.47
N SER A 187 -9.30 21.68 6.12
CA SER A 187 -9.88 22.33 7.30
C SER A 187 -10.79 23.47 6.82
N GLN A 188 -12.03 23.13 6.48
CA GLN A 188 -12.99 24.07 5.89
C GLN A 188 -13.96 24.59 6.95
N PHE A 189 -14.44 25.83 6.74
CA PHE A 189 -15.58 26.33 7.50
C PHE A 189 -16.81 25.50 7.18
N MET A 190 -17.46 24.98 8.21
CA MET A 190 -18.61 24.12 8.06
C MET A 190 -19.79 24.90 7.45
N ASP A 191 -20.53 24.22 6.57
CA ASP A 191 -21.76 24.77 6.02
C ASP A 191 -22.88 24.46 7.01
N GLN A 192 -23.47 25.51 7.56
CA GLN A 192 -24.47 25.45 8.63
C GLN A 192 -25.80 26.06 8.20
N THR A 193 -26.06 26.14 6.89
CA THR A 193 -27.30 26.72 6.37
C THR A 193 -28.52 25.92 6.83
N ASN A 194 -28.43 24.59 6.87
CA ASN A 194 -29.46 23.71 7.40
C ASN A 194 -28.83 22.37 7.90
N PRO A 195 -29.58 21.53 8.64
CA PRO A 195 -29.06 20.26 9.17
C PRO A 195 -28.59 19.28 8.08
N LEU A 196 -29.19 19.34 6.89
CA LEU A 196 -28.80 18.49 5.76
C LEU A 196 -27.43 18.89 5.22
N ALA A 197 -27.18 20.18 5.03
CA ALA A 197 -25.90 20.72 4.58
C ALA A 197 -24.79 20.38 5.58
N GLU A 198 -25.06 20.50 6.87
CA GLU A 198 -24.11 20.11 7.91
C GLU A 198 -23.76 18.61 7.83
N LEU A 199 -24.78 17.76 7.68
CA LEU A 199 -24.60 16.32 7.57
C LEU A 199 -23.82 15.92 6.32
N THR A 200 -24.18 16.48 5.15
CA THR A 200 -23.49 16.26 3.88
C THR A 200 -22.04 16.74 3.96
N HIS A 201 -21.78 17.91 4.54
CA HIS A 201 -20.42 18.45 4.66
C HIS A 201 -19.54 17.53 5.52
N LYS A 202 -20.05 17.04 6.66
CA LYS A 202 -19.31 16.11 7.52
C LYS A 202 -19.04 14.75 6.87
N ARG A 203 -19.87 14.32 5.92
CA ARG A 203 -19.76 13.05 5.18
C ARG A 203 -19.11 13.19 3.80
N ARG A 204 -18.60 14.38 3.47
CA ARG A 204 -17.97 14.70 2.19
C ARG A 204 -16.56 14.09 2.10
N LEU A 205 -16.25 13.55 0.93
CA LEU A 205 -14.95 13.03 0.56
C LEU A 205 -14.31 13.98 -0.47
N SER A 206 -13.05 14.34 -0.27
CA SER A 206 -12.30 15.21 -1.18
C SER A 206 -11.08 14.46 -1.72
N ALA A 207 -10.94 14.41 -3.04
CA ALA A 207 -9.72 13.94 -3.72
C ALA A 207 -8.65 15.05 -3.83
N LEU A 208 -9.02 16.28 -3.48
CA LEU A 208 -8.13 17.46 -3.46
C LEU A 208 -7.45 17.59 -2.10
N GLY A 209 -6.21 18.08 -2.09
CA GLY A 209 -5.47 18.40 -0.87
C GLY A 209 -4.01 17.95 -0.93
N PRO A 210 -3.25 18.10 0.18
CA PRO A 210 -1.86 17.69 0.25
C PRO A 210 -1.72 16.17 0.04
N GLY A 211 -1.00 15.77 -0.99
CA GLY A 211 -0.84 14.37 -1.40
C GLY A 211 -2.01 13.81 -2.22
N GLY A 212 -3.00 14.64 -2.57
CA GLY A 212 -4.08 14.31 -3.49
C GLY A 212 -3.87 14.91 -4.88
N LEU A 213 -4.95 15.01 -5.63
CA LEU A 213 -4.95 15.58 -6.98
C LEU A 213 -5.05 17.10 -6.94
N THR A 214 -4.53 17.75 -7.98
CA THR A 214 -4.82 19.16 -8.28
C THR A 214 -5.88 19.23 -9.36
N ARG A 215 -6.62 20.34 -9.43
CA ARG A 215 -7.68 20.54 -10.44
C ARG A 215 -7.17 20.37 -11.88
N GLU A 216 -5.94 20.83 -12.13
CA GLU A 216 -5.29 20.79 -13.45
C GLU A 216 -4.79 19.39 -13.82
N ARG A 217 -4.38 18.58 -12.82
CA ARG A 217 -3.92 17.20 -13.05
C ARG A 217 -5.05 16.18 -13.11
N ALA A 218 -6.25 16.56 -12.65
CA ALA A 218 -7.42 15.71 -12.65
C ALA A 218 -8.03 15.61 -14.06
N GLY A 219 -7.64 14.55 -14.77
CA GLY A 219 -8.22 14.17 -16.06
C GLY A 219 -9.67 13.68 -15.96
N PHE A 220 -10.22 13.27 -17.11
CA PHE A 220 -11.60 12.79 -17.22
C PHE A 220 -11.82 11.48 -16.44
N GLU A 221 -10.90 10.52 -16.56
CA GLU A 221 -11.00 9.17 -15.96
C GLU A 221 -11.25 9.23 -14.43
N VAL A 222 -10.52 10.08 -13.72
CA VAL A 222 -10.65 10.23 -12.27
C VAL A 222 -11.97 10.89 -11.84
N ARG A 223 -12.61 11.66 -12.74
CA ARG A 223 -13.88 12.36 -12.46
C ARG A 223 -15.10 11.49 -12.76
N ASP A 224 -14.93 10.44 -13.55
CA ASP A 224 -16.03 9.58 -13.98
C ASP A 224 -16.50 8.64 -12.85
N VAL A 225 -17.71 8.10 -13.01
CA VAL A 225 -18.29 7.16 -12.05
C VAL A 225 -17.77 5.76 -12.35
N HIS A 226 -17.00 5.22 -11.42
CA HIS A 226 -16.45 3.87 -11.52
C HIS A 226 -17.41 2.82 -10.91
N TYR A 227 -17.45 1.59 -11.46
CA TYR A 227 -18.35 0.52 -10.98
C TYR A 227 -18.13 0.15 -9.51
N SER A 228 -16.89 0.27 -9.02
CA SER A 228 -16.54 0.03 -7.61
C SER A 228 -17.18 1.00 -6.62
N HIS A 229 -17.71 2.15 -7.09
CA HIS A 229 -18.40 3.16 -6.27
C HIS A 229 -19.71 2.65 -5.68
N TYR A 230 -20.31 1.62 -6.28
CA TYR A 230 -21.62 1.09 -5.89
C TYR A 230 -21.69 0.79 -4.39
N GLY A 231 -22.63 1.46 -3.71
CA GLY A 231 -22.87 1.31 -2.27
C GLY A 231 -21.82 1.95 -1.35
N ARG A 232 -20.77 2.57 -1.90
CA ARG A 232 -19.67 3.23 -1.15
C ARG A 232 -19.72 4.75 -1.27
N MET A 233 -19.80 5.26 -2.50
CA MET A 233 -19.91 6.68 -2.80
C MET A 233 -21.19 6.97 -3.57
N CYS A 234 -21.81 8.11 -3.31
CA CYS A 234 -22.98 8.57 -4.06
C CYS A 234 -22.55 8.99 -5.49
N PRO A 235 -23.10 8.39 -6.56
CA PRO A 235 -22.75 8.76 -7.93
C PRO A 235 -23.41 10.07 -8.40
N ILE A 236 -24.41 10.57 -7.65
CA ILE A 236 -25.21 11.74 -8.03
C ILE A 236 -24.74 13.00 -7.27
N GLU A 237 -24.40 12.85 -5.99
CA GLU A 237 -24.07 13.99 -5.11
C GLU A 237 -22.59 14.41 -5.29
N THR A 238 -22.34 15.17 -6.35
CA THR A 238 -21.09 15.88 -6.64
C THR A 238 -21.41 17.34 -7.00
N PRO A 239 -20.57 18.33 -6.63
CA PRO A 239 -20.76 19.69 -7.11
C PRO A 239 -20.57 19.75 -8.62
N GLU A 240 -21.37 20.58 -9.27
CA GLU A 240 -21.20 20.90 -10.69
C GLU A 240 -20.00 21.83 -10.92
N GLY A 241 -19.51 21.89 -12.15
CA GLY A 241 -18.44 22.79 -12.56
C GLY A 241 -17.02 22.23 -12.31
N PRO A 242 -16.05 23.06 -11.90
CA PRO A 242 -14.63 22.69 -11.94
C PRO A 242 -14.24 21.54 -11.00
N ASN A 243 -15.03 21.30 -9.95
CA ASN A 243 -14.78 20.26 -8.95
C ASN A 243 -15.60 18.98 -9.16
N ILE A 244 -16.31 18.84 -10.29
CA ILE A 244 -17.11 17.65 -10.58
C ILE A 244 -16.26 16.37 -10.50
N GLY A 245 -16.77 15.36 -9.78
CA GLY A 245 -16.13 14.06 -9.56
C GLY A 245 -14.97 14.07 -8.55
N LEU A 246 -14.48 15.23 -8.14
CA LEU A 246 -13.36 15.38 -7.19
C LEU A 246 -13.83 15.53 -5.74
N ILE A 247 -15.10 15.89 -5.56
CA ILE A 247 -15.76 16.00 -4.28
C ILE A 247 -17.00 15.12 -4.35
N ASN A 248 -17.03 14.06 -3.55
CA ASN A 248 -18.12 13.09 -3.53
C ASN A 248 -18.69 12.96 -2.12
N SER A 249 -19.87 12.36 -2.01
CA SER A 249 -20.53 12.09 -0.73
C SER A 249 -20.50 10.60 -0.41
N LEU A 250 -20.33 10.27 0.87
CA LEU A 250 -20.37 8.89 1.35
C LEU A 250 -21.82 8.35 1.31
N SER A 251 -22.02 7.17 0.71
CA SER A 251 -23.36 6.55 0.66
C SER A 251 -23.94 6.27 2.06
N SER A 252 -25.26 6.11 2.16
CA SER A 252 -25.99 6.02 3.43
C SER A 252 -25.45 4.94 4.39
N PHE A 253 -25.20 3.73 3.86
CA PHE A 253 -24.74 2.57 4.65
C PHE A 253 -23.23 2.32 4.56
N ALA A 254 -22.49 3.15 3.82
CA ALA A 254 -21.06 2.97 3.67
C ALA A 254 -20.32 3.22 4.98
N LYS A 255 -19.30 2.41 5.24
CA LYS A 255 -18.41 2.48 6.40
C LYS A 255 -16.96 2.48 5.92
N VAL A 256 -16.10 3.12 6.69
CA VAL A 256 -14.65 3.07 6.49
C VAL A 256 -14.12 1.85 7.24
N ASN A 257 -13.24 1.07 6.59
CA ASN A 257 -12.55 -0.08 7.17
C ASN A 257 -11.48 0.36 8.18
#